data_AF-A0A317KGQ2-F1
#
_entry.id   AF-A0A317KGQ2-F1
#
_cell.length_a   1.000
_cell.length_b   1.000
_cell.length_c   1.000
_cell.angle_alpha   90.00
_cell.angle_beta   90.00
_cell.angle_gamma   90.00
#
_symmetry.space_group_name_H-M   'P 1'
#
loop_
_entity.id
_entity.type
_entity.pdbx_description
1 polymer ?
#
loop_
_entity_poly.entity_id
_entity_poly.type
_entity_poly.pdbx_seq_one_letter_code
_entity_poly.pdbx_strand_id
1 'polypeptide(L)'
;MAAHGADVGINGSRERGGVDVVVEEIRAAGGTASGVMADVSDPDALAARMVDAVHDELGPIDIAASNVGVRKAAPLPRTPGRASSPRTWR
;
A
#
# COMPACT_ATOMS: atom_id res chain seq x y z
N MET A 1 -3.29 -12.09 -7.89
CA MET A 1 -2.92 -10.83 -8.59
C MET A 1 -1.83 -11.14 -9.60
N ALA A 2 -0.54 -11.10 -9.23
CA ALA A 2 0.57 -11.31 -10.16
C ALA A 2 0.51 -12.64 -10.95
N ALA A 3 0.25 -13.77 -10.28
CA ALA A 3 0.12 -15.08 -10.93
C ALA A 3 -1.05 -15.18 -11.94
N HIS A 4 -1.93 -14.19 -11.99
CA HIS A 4 -3.03 -14.09 -12.95
C HIS A 4 -2.78 -13.02 -14.03
N GLY A 5 -1.53 -12.56 -14.17
CA GLY A 5 -1.11 -11.63 -15.24
C GLY A 5 -1.27 -10.14 -14.91
N ALA A 6 -1.51 -9.78 -13.65
CA ALA A 6 -1.53 -8.37 -13.24
C ALA A 6 -0.10 -7.87 -12.97
N ASP A 7 0.20 -6.66 -13.41
CA ASP A 7 1.37 -5.91 -12.95
C ASP A 7 1.06 -5.31 -11.57
N VAL A 8 1.96 -5.48 -10.60
CA VAL A 8 1.64 -5.21 -9.18
C VAL A 8 2.53 -4.13 -8.56
N GLY A 9 1.93 -3.01 -8.17
CA GLY A 9 2.54 -2.03 -7.28
C GLY A 9 2.40 -2.44 -5.81
N ILE A 10 3.51 -2.50 -5.07
CA ILE A 10 3.57 -2.86 -3.65
C ILE A 10 3.93 -1.64 -2.83
N ASN A 11 3.08 -1.27 -1.87
CA ASN A 11 3.33 -0.15 -0.96
C ASN A 11 3.87 -0.61 0.40
N GLY A 12 4.95 0.01 0.85
CA GLY A 12 5.42 -0.05 2.24
C GLY A 12 5.53 1.35 2.87
N SER A 13 5.56 1.44 4.21
CA SER A 13 5.74 2.73 4.89
C SER A 13 7.03 2.84 5.72
N ARG A 14 7.50 1.74 6.31
CA ARG A 14 8.64 1.75 7.25
C ARG A 14 9.67 0.65 7.02
N GLU A 15 9.31 -0.38 6.29
CA GLU A 15 10.13 -1.57 6.14
C GLU A 15 10.26 -1.83 4.63
N ARG A 16 11.38 -1.35 4.07
CA ARG A 16 11.67 -1.46 2.64
C ARG A 16 12.12 -2.87 2.26
N GLY A 17 12.83 -3.56 3.16
CA GLY A 17 13.39 -4.88 2.88
C GLY A 17 12.32 -5.89 2.50
N GLY A 18 11.22 -5.94 3.23
CA GLY A 18 10.06 -6.79 2.93
C GLY A 18 9.32 -6.39 1.67
N VAL A 19 9.28 -5.10 1.31
CA VAL A 19 8.75 -4.68 -0.01
C VAL A 19 9.63 -5.24 -1.11
N ASP A 20 10.94 -5.04 -1.01
CA ASP A 20 11.92 -5.48 -2.00
C ASP A 20 11.88 -7.02 -2.14
N VAL A 21 11.78 -7.77 -1.04
CA VAL A 21 11.63 -9.24 -1.05
C VAL A 21 10.42 -9.67 -1.87
N VAL A 22 9.25 -9.08 -1.64
CA VAL A 22 8.03 -9.49 -2.37
C VAL A 22 8.12 -9.09 -3.85
N VAL A 23 8.71 -7.94 -4.16
CA VAL A 23 8.96 -7.53 -5.56
C VAL A 23 9.84 -8.56 -6.27
N GLU A 24 10.93 -8.97 -5.63
CA GLU A 24 11.84 -9.95 -6.20
C GLU A 24 11.20 -11.34 -6.33
N GLU A 25 10.37 -11.77 -5.36
CA GLU A 25 9.60 -13.01 -5.47
C GLU A 25 8.64 -13.01 -6.68
N ILE A 26 7.93 -11.90 -6.93
CA ILE A 26 7.04 -11.76 -8.08
C ILE A 26 7.83 -11.81 -9.39
N ARG A 27 8.94 -11.07 -9.46
CA ARG A 27 9.81 -11.04 -10.64
C ARG A 27 10.43 -12.40 -10.94
N ALA A 28 10.90 -13.10 -9.91
CA ALA A 28 11.45 -14.45 -10.03
C ALA A 28 10.40 -15.47 -10.52
N ALA A 29 9.13 -15.25 -10.20
CA ALA A 29 8.01 -16.03 -10.72
C ALA A 29 7.54 -15.61 -12.13
N GLY A 30 8.21 -14.63 -12.76
CA GLY A 30 7.92 -14.15 -14.11
C GLY A 30 6.84 -13.07 -14.20
N GLY A 31 6.41 -12.50 -13.08
CA GLY A 31 5.49 -11.36 -13.05
C GLY A 31 6.20 -10.00 -13.03
N THR A 32 5.43 -8.93 -13.21
CA THR A 32 5.92 -7.55 -13.09
C THR A 32 5.53 -6.97 -11.73
N ALA A 33 6.48 -6.35 -11.05
CA ALA A 33 6.22 -5.64 -9.80
C ALA A 33 7.10 -4.40 -9.63
N SER A 34 6.54 -3.40 -8.95
CA SER A 34 7.22 -2.19 -8.49
C SER A 34 6.99 -1.99 -7.00
N GLY A 35 8.04 -1.61 -6.27
CA GLY A 35 8.00 -1.36 -4.84
C GLY A 35 8.10 0.13 -4.53
N VAL A 36 7.10 0.68 -3.87
CA VAL A 36 7.03 2.11 -3.54
C VAL A 36 6.87 2.30 -2.04
N MET A 37 7.52 3.34 -1.51
CA MET A 37 7.43 3.68 -0.10
C MET A 37 6.57 4.93 0.11
N ALA A 38 5.34 4.74 0.62
CA ALA A 38 4.44 5.80 1.00
C ALA A 38 3.64 5.42 2.26
N ASP A 39 3.61 6.32 3.25
CA ASP A 39 2.75 6.17 4.42
C ASP A 39 1.30 6.46 4.04
N VAL A 40 0.44 5.45 4.07
CA VAL A 40 -0.99 5.56 3.74
C VAL A 40 -1.79 6.46 4.69
N SER A 41 -1.19 6.87 5.83
CA SER A 41 -1.80 7.85 6.73
C SER A 41 -1.59 9.31 6.29
N ASP A 42 -0.71 9.54 5.31
CA ASP A 42 -0.48 10.82 4.65
C ASP A 42 -1.04 10.76 3.21
N PRO A 43 -2.25 11.27 2.97
CA PRO A 43 -2.91 11.19 1.66
C PRO A 43 -2.16 11.91 0.55
N ASP A 44 -1.48 13.03 0.87
CA ASP A 44 -0.76 13.83 -0.12
C ASP A 44 0.53 13.12 -0.54
N ALA A 45 1.25 12.55 0.43
CA ALA A 45 2.39 11.68 0.16
C ALA A 45 2.00 10.43 -0.64
N LEU A 46 0.83 9.84 -0.34
CA LEU A 46 0.33 8.67 -1.04
C LEU A 46 0.00 9.00 -2.49
N ALA A 47 -0.72 10.09 -2.74
CA ALA A 47 -1.05 10.53 -4.10
C ALA A 47 0.23 10.81 -4.91
N ALA A 48 1.12 11.67 -4.40
CA ALA A 48 2.28 12.14 -5.15
C ALA A 48 3.40 11.10 -5.31
N ARG A 49 3.45 10.05 -4.49
CA ARG A 49 4.52 9.05 -4.56
C ARG A 49 4.05 7.69 -5.04
N MET A 50 2.97 7.17 -4.47
CA MET A 50 2.50 5.82 -4.81
C MET A 50 1.76 5.80 -6.14
N VAL A 51 0.78 6.69 -6.30
CA VAL A 51 -0.06 6.68 -7.51
C VAL A 51 0.77 7.06 -8.73
N ASP A 52 1.53 8.15 -8.65
CA ASP A 52 2.34 8.62 -9.76
C ASP A 52 3.42 7.60 -10.17
N ALA A 53 4.17 7.04 -9.20
CA ALA A 53 5.21 6.06 -9.53
C ALA A 53 4.63 4.75 -10.11
N VAL A 54 3.52 4.25 -9.57
CA VAL A 54 2.87 3.07 -10.16
C VAL A 54 2.34 3.36 -11.55
N HIS A 55 1.76 4.55 -11.75
CA HIS A 55 1.26 4.96 -13.05
C HIS A 55 2.39 5.04 -14.10
N ASP A 56 3.52 5.64 -13.72
CA ASP A 56 4.65 5.82 -14.62
C ASP A 56 5.38 4.50 -14.95
N GLU A 57 5.45 3.58 -13.98
CA GLU A 57 6.18 2.31 -14.15
C GLU A 57 5.32 1.17 -14.73
N LEU A 58 4.06 1.08 -14.31
CA LEU A 58 3.17 -0.06 -14.60
C LEU A 58 1.95 0.35 -15.43
N GLY A 59 1.68 1.65 -15.59
CA GLY A 59 0.50 2.16 -16.28
C GLY A 59 -0.71 2.35 -15.34
N PRO A 60 -1.92 2.53 -15.89
CA PRO A 60 -3.10 2.90 -15.13
C PRO A 60 -3.45 1.88 -14.04
N ILE A 61 -3.99 2.36 -12.91
CA ILE A 61 -4.38 1.49 -11.79
C ILE A 61 -5.83 1.01 -11.98
N ASP A 62 -6.00 -0.29 -12.21
CA ASP A 62 -7.32 -0.93 -12.31
C ASP A 62 -7.89 -1.38 -10.96
N ILE A 63 -7.01 -1.82 -10.04
CA ILE A 63 -7.39 -2.44 -8.77
C ILE A 63 -6.55 -1.84 -7.63
N ALA A 64 -7.23 -1.35 -6.59
CA ALA A 64 -6.60 -0.91 -5.35
C ALA A 64 -6.95 -1.85 -4.19
N ALA A 65 -5.94 -2.43 -3.55
CA ALA A 65 -6.10 -3.31 -2.38
C ALA A 65 -5.66 -2.60 -1.08
N SER A 66 -6.62 -2.03 -0.35
CA SER A 66 -6.36 -1.38 0.95
C SER A 66 -6.20 -2.41 2.07
N ASN A 67 -5.00 -2.98 2.20
CA ASN A 67 -4.69 -4.03 3.17
C ASN A 67 -3.90 -3.55 4.41
N VAL A 68 -3.32 -2.34 4.37
CA VAL A 68 -2.46 -1.85 5.46
C VAL A 68 -3.27 -1.64 6.74
N GLY A 69 -2.82 -2.24 7.84
CA GLY A 69 -3.46 -2.09 9.15
C GLY A 69 -2.46 -2.17 10.30
N VAL A 70 -2.60 -1.27 11.27
CA VAL A 70 -1.85 -1.31 12.53
C VAL A 70 -2.84 -1.48 13.68
N ARG A 71 -2.68 -2.54 14.48
CA ARG A 71 -3.46 -2.72 15.71
C ARG A 71 -2.59 -2.44 16.93
N LYS A 72 -2.99 -1.44 17.73
CA LYS A 72 -2.43 -1.20 19.06
C LYS A 72 -3.24 -2.02 20.06
N ALA A 73 -2.61 -2.98 20.72
CA ALA A 73 -3.27 -3.77 21.75
C ALA A 73 -3.29 -3.00 23.08
N ALA A 74 -4.49 -2.68 23.56
CA ALA A 74 -4.74 -2.20 24.91
C ALA A 74 -6.12 -2.69 25.36
N PRO A 75 -6.36 -2.92 26.67
CA PRO A 75 -7.70 -3.14 27.17
C PRO A 75 -8.63 -2.01 26.71
N LEU A 76 -9.87 -2.32 26.32
CA LEU A 76 -10.83 -1.31 25.81
C LEU A 76 -10.90 -0.01 26.65
N PRO A 77 -10.88 -0.05 28.00
CA PRO A 77 -10.89 1.18 28.81
C PRO A 77 -9.66 2.08 28.64
N ARG A 78 -8.56 1.54 28.10
CA ARG A 78 -7.26 2.21 27.92
C ARG A 78 -6.91 2.47 26.45
N THR A 79 -7.80 2.13 25.52
CA THR A 79 -7.64 2.48 24.10
C THR A 79 -8.13 3.91 23.90
N PRO A 80 -7.29 4.85 23.45
CA PRO A 80 -7.74 6.21 23.15
C PRO A 80 -8.88 6.20 22.13
N GLY A 81 -9.95 6.95 22.40
CA GLY A 81 -11.06 7.08 21.46
C GLY A 81 -10.57 7.67 20.13
N ARG A 82 -10.93 7.03 19.02
CA ARG A 82 -10.64 7.57 17.69
C ARG A 82 -11.57 8.77 17.46
N ALA A 83 -11.01 9.96 17.25
CA ALA A 83 -11.81 11.11 16.81
C ALA A 83 -12.47 10.75 15.47
N SER A 84 -13.80 10.75 15.44
CA SER A 84 -14.57 10.54 14.21
C SER A 84 -14.49 11.81 13.36
N SER A 85 -13.60 11.84 12.36
CA SER A 85 -13.71 12.84 11.29
C SER A 85 -14.98 12.53 10.49
N PRO A 86 -15.84 13.52 10.17
CA PRO A 86 -16.95 13.29 9.26
C PRO A 86 -16.37 13.00 7.87
N ARG A 87 -16.33 11.73 7.48
CA ARG A 87 -15.93 11.30 6.14
C ARG A 87 -17.18 10.88 5.39
N THR A 88 -17.63 11.73 4.46
CA THR A 88 -18.55 11.34 3.40
C THR A 88 -17.73 10.69 2.30
N TRP A 89 -18.01 9.42 2.00
CA TRP A 89 -17.57 8.80 0.76
C TRP A 89 -18.53 9.28 -0.34
N ARG A 90 -18.01 10.05 -1.30
CA ARG A 90 -18.73 10.36 -2.54
C ARG A 90 -18.30 9.37 -3.61
#